data_AF-A0A919J8I2-F1
#
_entry.id   AF-A0A919J8I2-F1
#
_cell.length_a   1.000
_cell.length_b   1.000
_cell.length_c   1.000
_cell.angle_alpha   90.00
_cell.angle_beta   90.00
_cell.angle_gamma   90.00
#
_symmetry.space_group_name_H-M   'P 1'
#
loop_
_entity.id
_entity.type
_entity.pdbx_description
1 polymer ?
#
loop_
_entity_poly.entity_id
_entity_poly.type
_entity_poly.pdbx_seq_one_letter_code
_entity_poly.pdbx_strand_id
1 'polypeptide(L)'
;MAYPAERAVRNGADLDFRNRGGLDRDDRYRREGAGQVRRMPPAAEEFTADDLTARPMSSAAMTAASNLITAAGAGPYPLIVLPAPPVPRSVHFACSGRPRLTETTIDRSGGTMFTTRVARIIAGVAVASAASAVMVAGGPASASPSTATVAVRDLGARPDLACARVKSPTQPQVYVIDPEGYRRWIPNPATYESLFRSWEGIVVSLETNQIAERAPLDDGAFLGKAESQPHVYLVSNGMKRWIINMGVFDKGWFTGARMKTLPDAAMAAIPTGPYWSC
;
A
#
# COMPACT_ATOMS: atom_id res chain seq x y z
N MET A 1 -9.15 33.56 -52.18
CA MET A 1 -10.41 33.11 -51.57
C MET A 1 -10.14 32.88 -50.08
N ALA A 2 -10.00 33.91 -49.24
CA ALA A 2 -11.02 34.83 -48.70
C ALA A 2 -11.98 34.12 -47.73
N TYR A 3 -11.57 34.00 -46.46
CA TYR A 3 -12.44 33.70 -45.32
C TYR A 3 -13.12 34.99 -44.86
N PRO A 4 -14.44 35.02 -44.62
CA PRO A 4 -15.09 36.16 -44.00
C PRO A 4 -14.88 36.18 -42.49
N ALA A 5 -14.65 37.39 -41.99
CA ALA A 5 -14.67 37.78 -40.59
C ALA A 5 -16.11 38.04 -40.12
N GLU A 6 -16.47 37.61 -38.91
CA GLU A 6 -17.56 38.14 -38.08
C GLU A 6 -17.46 37.46 -36.70
N ARG A 7 -17.78 38.04 -35.55
CA ARG A 7 -17.83 39.42 -35.02
C ARG A 7 -18.02 39.22 -33.51
N ALA A 8 -17.33 40.04 -32.72
CA ALA A 8 -17.37 40.03 -31.26
C ALA A 8 -18.78 40.28 -30.68
N VAL A 9 -19.08 39.61 -29.55
CA VAL A 9 -20.02 40.13 -28.54
C VAL A 9 -19.30 40.14 -27.19
N ARG A 10 -18.99 41.37 -26.76
CA ARG A 10 -18.64 41.78 -25.40
C ARG A 10 -19.85 41.64 -24.49
N ASN A 11 -19.64 41.18 -23.25
CA ASN A 11 -20.33 41.56 -22.01
C ASN A 11 -19.45 40.99 -20.87
N GLY A 12 -18.81 41.70 -19.96
CA GLY A 12 -18.98 43.09 -19.52
C GLY A 12 -19.74 43.18 -18.19
N ALA A 13 -19.20 42.60 -17.11
CA ALA A 13 -19.53 42.89 -15.70
C ALA A 13 -18.38 42.28 -14.88
N ASP A 14 -17.35 42.99 -14.44
CA ASP A 14 -17.32 44.18 -13.58
C ASP A 14 -18.04 43.97 -12.24
N LEU A 15 -17.39 43.21 -11.37
CA LEU A 15 -17.64 43.20 -9.93
C LEU A 15 -16.38 43.65 -9.22
N ASP A 16 -16.32 44.97 -9.11
CA ASP A 16 -15.45 45.80 -8.31
C ASP A 16 -15.61 45.46 -6.80
N PHE A 17 -14.92 44.42 -6.33
CA PHE A 17 -14.87 44.10 -4.89
C PHE A 17 -13.81 44.98 -4.22
N ARG A 18 -14.27 46.14 -3.78
CA ARG A 18 -13.56 47.11 -2.94
C ARG A 18 -12.85 46.42 -1.78
N ASN A 19 -11.55 46.31 -1.92
CA ASN A 19 -10.61 46.06 -0.86
C ASN A 19 -10.50 47.33 0.00
N ARG A 20 -11.25 47.38 1.10
CA ARG A 20 -11.05 48.35 2.20
C ARG A 20 -10.91 47.61 3.52
N GLY A 21 -9.67 47.57 4.00
CA GLY A 21 -9.25 48.04 5.33
C GLY A 21 -9.94 47.47 6.57
N GLY A 22 -9.14 46.84 7.42
CA GLY A 22 -9.51 46.52 8.81
C GLY A 22 -8.62 45.43 9.36
N LEU A 23 -7.37 45.76 9.71
CA LEU A 23 -6.96 45.93 11.11
C LEU A 23 -6.75 44.60 11.85
N ASP A 24 -5.45 44.31 12.03
CA ASP A 24 -4.90 44.19 13.37
C ASP A 24 -5.41 43.02 14.21
N ARG A 25 -4.72 41.88 14.09
CA ARG A 25 -4.45 40.99 15.22
C ARG A 25 -3.40 39.92 14.87
N ASP A 26 -2.42 39.83 15.76
CA ASP A 26 -1.52 38.71 16.01
C ASP A 26 -0.16 38.70 15.32
N ASP A 27 0.54 39.83 15.47
CA ASP A 27 1.99 39.98 15.51
C ASP A 27 2.65 39.33 16.77
N ARG A 28 2.17 38.15 17.20
CA ARG A 28 2.54 37.56 18.51
C ARG A 28 3.50 36.37 18.47
N TYR A 29 4.33 36.25 17.43
CA TYR A 29 5.40 35.22 17.37
C TYR A 29 6.79 35.77 17.00
N ARG A 30 7.07 37.04 17.32
CA ARG A 30 8.38 37.69 17.08
C ARG A 30 9.03 38.24 18.35
N ARG A 31 9.45 37.35 19.24
CA ARG A 31 10.43 37.48 20.35
C ARG A 31 10.08 36.34 21.31
N GLU A 32 10.86 35.28 21.41
CA GLU A 32 12.05 35.19 22.26
C GLU A 32 12.88 33.97 21.81
N GLY A 33 14.21 34.08 21.79
CA GLY A 33 15.08 32.96 21.44
C GLY A 33 16.48 33.34 20.96
N ALA A 34 17.00 34.51 21.38
CA ALA A 34 18.43 34.76 21.33
C ALA A 34 19.07 34.04 22.53
N GLY A 35 20.05 33.16 22.27
CA GLY A 35 21.02 32.78 23.30
C GLY A 35 21.22 31.28 23.55
N GLN A 36 21.66 30.51 22.54
CA GLN A 36 22.68 29.51 22.81
C GLN A 36 23.50 29.22 21.55
N VAL A 37 24.55 30.04 21.39
CA VAL A 37 25.68 29.78 20.51
C VAL A 37 26.39 28.52 21.03
N ARG A 38 25.97 27.35 20.54
CA ARG A 38 26.84 26.17 20.61
C ARG A 38 28.01 26.44 19.68
N ARG A 39 29.18 26.60 20.29
CA ARG A 39 30.47 26.68 19.60
C ARG A 39 30.54 25.57 18.54
N MET A 40 30.61 25.98 17.28
CA MET A 40 31.09 25.13 16.20
C MET A 40 32.49 24.62 16.59
N PRO A 41 32.75 23.30 16.56
CA PRO A 41 34.12 22.82 16.55
C PRO A 41 34.80 23.30 15.24
N PRO A 42 36.08 23.72 15.30
CA PRO A 42 36.79 24.25 14.15
C PRO A 42 36.97 23.19 13.06
N ALA A 43 36.77 23.63 11.83
CA ALA A 43 37.24 22.96 10.64
C ALA A 43 38.77 22.91 10.66
N ALA A 44 39.32 21.71 10.79
CA ALA A 44 40.66 21.34 10.34
C ALA A 44 40.73 19.82 10.42
N GLU A 45 40.67 19.13 9.29
CA GLU A 45 41.72 18.19 8.89
C GLU A 45 41.67 18.08 7.36
N GLU A 46 42.63 18.80 6.79
CA GLU A 46 43.07 18.77 5.41
C GLU A 46 43.55 17.33 5.11
N PHE A 47 42.75 16.58 4.34
CA PHE A 47 43.15 15.26 3.86
C PHE A 47 44.15 15.47 2.71
N THR A 48 45.43 15.47 3.05
CA THR A 48 46.54 15.54 2.11
C THR A 48 46.50 14.34 1.16
N ALA A 49 46.56 14.64 -0.14
CA ALA A 49 46.54 13.69 -1.24
C ALA A 49 47.90 13.00 -1.47
N ASP A 50 48.54 12.50 -0.42
CA ASP A 50 49.93 11.98 -0.47
C ASP A 50 50.13 10.60 0.20
N ASP A 51 49.09 9.74 0.24
CA ASP A 51 49.26 8.32 0.62
C ASP A 51 48.90 7.37 -0.55
N LEU A 52 49.55 7.63 -1.69
CA LEU A 52 49.66 6.73 -2.83
C LEU A 52 51.09 6.19 -2.92
N THR A 53 51.56 5.49 -1.88
CA THR A 53 52.76 4.67 -2.01
C THR A 53 52.61 3.31 -1.32
N ALA A 54 52.59 2.28 -2.17
CA ALA A 54 53.12 0.94 -1.93
C ALA A 54 52.42 0.04 -0.89
N ARG A 55 51.37 -0.66 -1.34
CA ARG A 55 51.18 -2.07 -0.94
C ARG A 55 51.14 -2.96 -2.20
N PRO A 56 52.20 -3.74 -2.50
CA PRO A 56 52.10 -4.77 -3.53
C PRO A 56 51.18 -5.88 -3.01
N MET A 57 49.93 -5.90 -3.51
CA MET A 57 49.09 -7.09 -3.40
C MET A 57 49.73 -8.18 -4.27
N SER A 58 50.25 -9.19 -3.56
CA SER A 58 50.88 -10.39 -4.09
C SER A 58 50.04 -11.03 -5.21
N SER A 59 50.66 -11.11 -6.38
CA SER A 59 50.24 -11.85 -7.56
C SER A 59 50.42 -13.37 -7.37
N ALA A 60 49.66 -13.98 -6.45
CA ALA A 60 49.78 -15.41 -6.14
C ALA A 60 48.50 -16.06 -5.60
N ALA A 61 47.35 -15.87 -6.26
CA ALA A 61 46.18 -16.74 -6.05
C ALA A 61 45.26 -16.85 -7.28
N MET A 62 45.80 -16.61 -8.48
CA MET A 62 45.09 -16.74 -9.75
C MET A 62 45.67 -17.91 -10.55
N THR A 63 45.60 -19.14 -10.01
CA THR A 63 45.77 -20.40 -10.78
C THR A 63 45.25 -21.58 -9.94
N ALA A 64 43.99 -21.96 -10.11
CA ALA A 64 43.54 -23.35 -10.01
C ALA A 64 42.06 -23.45 -10.44
N ALA A 65 41.74 -24.51 -11.17
CA ALA A 65 40.41 -24.93 -11.62
C ALA A 65 39.84 -24.22 -12.86
N SER A 66 40.64 -24.14 -13.92
CA SER A 66 40.15 -24.49 -15.27
C SER A 66 40.79 -25.84 -15.63
N ASN A 67 39.97 -26.88 -15.66
CA ASN A 67 40.09 -28.10 -16.49
C ASN A 67 39.35 -29.26 -15.82
N LEU A 68 38.18 -29.61 -16.37
CA LEU A 68 37.70 -30.99 -16.60
C LEU A 68 36.19 -31.00 -16.85
N ILE A 69 35.73 -30.59 -18.04
CA ILE A 69 34.47 -31.12 -18.60
C ILE A 69 34.66 -31.32 -20.10
N THR A 70 35.15 -32.51 -20.47
CA THR A 70 34.86 -33.14 -21.76
C THR A 70 34.92 -34.66 -21.53
N ALA A 71 33.75 -35.26 -21.33
CA ALA A 71 33.50 -36.66 -21.67
C ALA A 71 31.99 -36.88 -21.71
N ALA A 72 31.51 -37.20 -22.91
CA ALA A 72 30.15 -37.63 -23.20
C ALA A 72 29.81 -38.94 -22.49
N GLY A 73 28.53 -39.12 -22.14
CA GLY A 73 28.02 -40.39 -21.62
C GLY A 73 26.52 -40.31 -21.34
N ALA A 74 25.72 -40.74 -22.31
CA ALA A 74 24.29 -40.92 -22.17
C ALA A 74 23.95 -41.96 -21.08
N GLY A 75 23.04 -41.62 -20.17
CA GLY A 75 22.46 -42.54 -19.19
C GLY A 75 21.40 -41.83 -18.32
N PRO A 76 20.28 -42.50 -17.98
CA PRO A 76 19.18 -41.85 -17.28
C PRO A 76 19.53 -41.64 -15.80
N TYR A 77 19.27 -40.42 -15.34
CA TYR A 77 19.60 -39.86 -14.03
C TYR A 77 19.55 -40.85 -12.84
N PRO A 78 20.64 -40.99 -12.05
CA PRO A 78 20.56 -41.64 -10.75
C PRO A 78 19.79 -40.76 -9.76
N LEU A 79 18.88 -41.37 -9.00
CA LEU A 79 18.19 -40.79 -7.84
C LEU A 79 19.23 -40.25 -6.83
N ILE A 80 19.30 -38.93 -6.69
CA ILE A 80 20.05 -38.26 -5.63
C ILE A 80 19.26 -38.46 -4.33
N VAL A 81 19.72 -39.38 -3.48
CA VAL A 81 19.23 -39.54 -2.11
C VAL A 81 19.78 -38.39 -1.27
N LEU A 82 18.94 -37.40 -0.98
CA LEU A 82 19.25 -36.32 -0.04
C LEU A 82 19.34 -36.89 1.39
N PRO A 83 20.39 -36.55 2.17
CA PRO A 83 20.48 -36.97 3.57
C PRO A 83 19.38 -36.29 4.41
N ALA A 84 18.73 -37.07 5.28
CA ALA A 84 17.67 -36.59 6.14
C ALA A 84 18.16 -35.47 7.08
N PRO A 85 17.36 -34.41 7.31
CA PRO A 85 17.73 -33.33 8.20
C PRO A 85 17.83 -33.82 9.66
N PRO A 86 18.74 -33.25 10.47
CA PRO A 86 18.90 -33.63 11.86
C PRO A 86 17.64 -33.30 12.67
N VAL A 87 17.10 -34.30 13.36
CA VAL A 87 15.95 -34.16 14.26
C VAL A 87 16.38 -33.33 15.48
N PRO A 88 15.66 -32.25 15.85
CA PRO A 88 16.01 -31.46 17.03
C PRO A 88 15.84 -32.30 18.30
N ARG A 89 16.93 -32.42 19.08
CA ARG A 89 16.91 -33.00 20.42
C ARG A 89 16.07 -32.12 21.35
N SER A 90 15.04 -32.70 21.96
CA SER A 90 14.25 -32.07 23.02
C SER A 90 15.14 -31.66 24.18
N VAL A 91 15.34 -30.35 24.34
CA VAL A 91 16.04 -29.77 25.49
C VAL A 91 15.04 -29.68 26.63
N HIS A 92 15.21 -30.52 27.65
CA HIS A 92 14.48 -30.40 28.91
C HIS A 92 14.90 -29.11 29.61
N PHE A 93 14.01 -28.11 29.64
CA PHE A 93 14.15 -26.95 30.50
C PHE A 93 13.88 -27.37 31.95
N ALA A 94 14.95 -27.41 32.76
CA ALA A 94 14.85 -27.50 34.21
C ALA A 94 14.33 -26.16 34.75
N CYS A 95 13.10 -26.16 35.27
CA CYS A 95 12.54 -25.07 36.06
C CYS A 95 13.25 -25.00 37.43
N SER A 96 14.10 -24.00 37.64
CA SER A 96 14.49 -23.57 38.98
C SER A 96 14.66 -22.05 39.03
N GLY A 97 13.59 -21.36 39.41
CA GLY A 97 13.61 -19.91 39.64
C GLY A 97 12.28 -19.44 40.21
N ARG A 98 12.18 -19.45 41.54
CA ARG A 98 11.03 -18.88 42.28
C ARG A 98 11.01 -17.36 42.10
N PRO A 99 9.93 -16.76 41.56
CA PRO A 99 9.76 -15.32 41.67
C PRO A 99 9.29 -14.96 43.09
N ARG A 100 10.04 -14.04 43.70
CA ARG A 100 9.75 -13.38 44.98
C ARG A 100 8.52 -12.49 44.78
N LEU A 101 7.43 -12.79 45.48
CA LEU A 101 6.24 -11.96 45.53
C LEU A 101 6.57 -10.64 46.21
N THR A 102 6.56 -9.54 45.47
CA THR A 102 6.39 -8.20 46.03
C THR A 102 4.90 -7.92 46.12
N GLU A 103 4.39 -7.87 47.35
CA GLU A 103 3.07 -7.33 47.68
C GLU A 103 2.91 -5.94 47.06
N THR A 104 1.95 -5.84 46.14
CA THR A 104 1.40 -4.53 45.75
C THR A 104 0.12 -4.35 46.54
N THR A 105 0.16 -3.45 47.51
CA THR A 105 -1.00 -2.95 48.25
C THR A 105 -2.01 -2.39 47.25
N ILE A 106 -3.10 -3.13 47.04
CA ILE A 106 -4.27 -2.66 46.28
C ILE A 106 -5.16 -1.89 47.27
N ASP A 107 -5.11 -0.58 47.13
CA ASP A 107 -6.04 0.36 47.75
C ASP A 107 -7.46 0.06 47.28
N ARG A 108 -8.37 0.04 48.26
CA ARG A 108 -9.75 -0.40 48.16
C ARG A 108 -10.62 0.83 48.13
N SER A 109 -10.80 1.42 46.95
CA SER A 109 -11.85 2.42 46.75
C SER A 109 -12.53 2.28 45.37
N GLY A 110 -13.77 1.80 45.43
CA GLY A 110 -14.90 2.23 44.60
C GLY A 110 -14.87 1.97 43.09
N GLY A 111 -15.88 1.23 42.61
CA GLY A 111 -16.47 1.55 41.30
C GLY A 111 -16.83 0.37 40.40
N THR A 112 -18.05 -0.13 40.59
CA THR A 112 -18.98 -0.56 39.52
C THR A 112 -18.54 -1.62 38.50
N MET A 113 -19.06 -2.82 38.76
CA MET A 113 -19.46 -3.89 37.86
C MET A 113 -19.80 -3.46 36.43
N PHE A 114 -19.20 -4.12 35.43
CA PHE A 114 -19.91 -4.56 34.23
C PHE A 114 -19.34 -5.90 33.75
N THR A 115 -19.98 -6.97 34.21
CA THR A 115 -19.80 -8.33 33.73
C THR A 115 -20.82 -8.57 32.63
N THR A 116 -20.41 -8.54 31.36
CA THR A 116 -21.30 -8.90 30.25
C THR A 116 -20.92 -10.28 29.75
N ARG A 117 -21.51 -11.30 30.37
CA ARG A 117 -21.79 -12.58 29.72
C ARG A 117 -22.94 -12.34 28.74
N VAL A 118 -22.76 -12.65 27.47
CA VAL A 118 -23.91 -12.86 26.57
C VAL A 118 -23.89 -14.30 26.09
N ALA A 119 -24.97 -14.97 26.45
CA ALA A 119 -25.29 -16.34 26.16
C ALA A 119 -25.83 -16.51 24.72
N ARG A 120 -25.85 -17.78 24.34
CA ARG A 120 -26.34 -18.41 23.11
C ARG A 120 -27.80 -18.08 22.73
N ILE A 121 -28.17 -18.63 21.56
CA ILE A 121 -29.51 -18.98 21.04
C ILE A 121 -30.15 -17.78 20.32
N ILE A 122 -30.53 -17.85 19.04
CA ILE A 122 -31.87 -18.31 18.60
C ILE A 122 -31.91 -18.54 17.07
N ALA A 123 -32.54 -19.68 16.74
CA ALA A 123 -33.41 -20.03 15.62
C ALA A 123 -33.10 -19.64 14.17
N GLY A 124 -33.17 -20.66 13.32
CA GLY A 124 -33.48 -20.51 11.91
C GLY A 124 -34.88 -19.95 11.70
N VAL A 125 -35.01 -19.19 10.63
CA VAL A 125 -36.29 -18.88 9.99
C VAL A 125 -36.07 -19.02 8.49
N ALA A 126 -36.62 -20.10 7.92
CA ALA A 126 -36.84 -20.21 6.50
C ALA A 126 -38.05 -19.34 6.15
N VAL A 127 -37.87 -18.35 5.29
CA VAL A 127 -38.99 -17.64 4.66
C VAL A 127 -38.99 -18.00 3.18
N ALA A 128 -39.94 -18.85 2.80
CA ALA A 128 -40.38 -19.01 1.43
C ALA A 128 -41.26 -17.81 1.09
N SER A 129 -40.85 -16.98 0.13
CA SER A 129 -41.67 -15.91 -0.44
C SER A 129 -42.18 -16.33 -1.81
N ALA A 130 -43.51 -16.34 -1.92
CA ALA A 130 -44.30 -16.76 -3.06
C ALA A 130 -44.17 -15.81 -4.26
N ALA A 131 -44.25 -16.40 -5.44
CA ALA A 131 -44.39 -15.71 -6.72
C ALA A 131 -45.81 -15.12 -6.84
N SER A 132 -45.91 -13.80 -6.91
CA SER A 132 -47.14 -13.12 -7.33
C SER A 132 -46.99 -12.68 -8.79
N ALA A 133 -47.78 -13.31 -9.67
CA ALA A 133 -47.97 -12.88 -11.04
C ALA A 133 -48.94 -11.69 -11.06
N VAL A 134 -48.45 -10.51 -11.48
CA VAL A 134 -49.30 -9.34 -11.73
C VAL A 134 -49.50 -9.23 -13.25
N MET A 135 -50.75 -9.40 -13.68
CA MET A 135 -51.23 -9.04 -15.02
C MET A 135 -51.40 -7.52 -15.09
N VAL A 136 -50.62 -6.81 -15.91
CA VAL A 136 -50.87 -5.40 -16.24
C VAL A 136 -51.47 -5.31 -17.64
N ALA A 137 -52.73 -4.87 -17.68
CA ALA A 137 -53.47 -4.52 -18.89
C ALA A 137 -52.94 -3.22 -19.50
N GLY A 138 -52.85 -3.19 -20.83
CA GLY A 138 -52.29 -2.09 -21.61
C GLY A 138 -53.17 -0.85 -21.69
N GLY A 139 -52.51 0.31 -21.74
CA GLY A 139 -53.06 1.59 -22.17
C GLY A 139 -52.00 2.37 -22.97
N PRO A 140 -52.30 2.85 -24.19
CA PRO A 140 -51.34 3.61 -24.99
C PRO A 140 -51.43 5.11 -24.67
N ALA A 141 -50.52 5.60 -23.83
CA ALA A 141 -50.28 7.03 -23.70
C ALA A 141 -48.93 7.38 -24.34
N SER A 142 -48.99 7.80 -25.61
CA SER A 142 -47.87 8.43 -26.31
C SER A 142 -47.57 9.78 -25.66
N ALA A 143 -46.64 9.77 -24.72
CA ALA A 143 -45.88 10.95 -24.34
C ALA A 143 -44.43 10.69 -24.76
N SER A 144 -43.92 11.50 -25.68
CA SER A 144 -42.52 11.44 -26.12
C SER A 144 -41.60 11.50 -24.90
N PRO A 145 -40.78 10.45 -24.64
CA PRO A 145 -39.71 10.58 -23.67
C PRO A 145 -38.69 11.54 -24.28
N SER A 146 -38.75 12.80 -23.85
CA SER A 146 -37.64 13.72 -24.01
C SER A 146 -36.44 13.02 -23.39
N THR A 147 -35.60 12.46 -24.25
CA THR A 147 -34.43 11.68 -23.85
C THR A 147 -33.41 12.69 -23.38
N ALA A 148 -33.63 13.24 -22.19
CA ALA A 148 -32.55 13.69 -21.37
C ALA A 148 -31.70 12.45 -21.15
N THR A 149 -30.73 12.26 -22.03
CA THR A 149 -29.61 11.38 -21.80
C THR A 149 -28.93 11.97 -20.58
N VAL A 150 -29.43 11.60 -19.40
CA VAL A 150 -28.60 11.54 -18.21
C VAL A 150 -27.51 10.60 -18.67
N ALA A 151 -26.37 11.17 -19.06
CA ALA A 151 -25.16 10.42 -19.23
C ALA A 151 -25.00 9.70 -17.89
N VAL A 152 -25.43 8.45 -17.84
CA VAL A 152 -25.00 7.50 -16.83
C VAL A 152 -23.51 7.63 -16.94
N ARG A 153 -22.91 8.38 -16.01
CA ARG A 153 -21.47 8.58 -15.97
C ARG A 153 -20.92 7.18 -16.06
N ASP A 154 -20.24 6.90 -17.17
CA ASP A 154 -19.56 5.64 -17.36
C ASP A 154 -18.82 5.39 -16.04
N LEU A 155 -19.17 4.29 -15.37
CA LEU A 155 -18.66 3.91 -14.04
C LEU A 155 -17.21 3.45 -14.18
N GLY A 156 -16.46 4.15 -15.02
CA GLY A 156 -15.26 3.70 -15.66
C GLY A 156 -14.06 3.82 -14.75
N ALA A 157 -12.92 3.48 -15.34
CA ALA A 157 -11.63 3.73 -14.73
C ALA A 157 -11.49 5.21 -14.33
N ARG A 158 -10.98 5.46 -13.12
CA ARG A 158 -10.62 6.78 -12.59
C ARG A 158 -9.10 6.90 -12.46
N PRO A 159 -8.37 7.09 -13.58
CA PRO A 159 -6.92 7.22 -13.55
C PRO A 159 -6.47 8.49 -12.79
N ASP A 160 -7.34 9.48 -12.63
CA ASP A 160 -7.14 10.65 -11.77
C ASP A 160 -6.89 10.27 -10.29
N LEU A 161 -7.42 9.12 -9.86
CA LEU A 161 -7.24 8.58 -8.51
C LEU A 161 -6.19 7.46 -8.45
N ALA A 162 -5.39 7.23 -9.50
CA ALA A 162 -4.40 6.15 -9.50
C ALA A 162 -3.46 6.21 -8.27
N CYS A 163 -3.25 5.04 -7.65
CA CYS A 163 -2.54 4.86 -6.38
C CYS A 163 -3.20 5.45 -5.13
N ALA A 164 -4.36 6.11 -5.23
CA ALA A 164 -5.09 6.54 -4.05
C ALA A 164 -5.68 5.35 -3.30
N ARG A 165 -5.86 5.52 -2.00
CA ARG A 165 -6.67 4.63 -1.16
C ARG A 165 -8.00 5.31 -0.93
N VAL A 166 -9.09 4.63 -1.24
CA VAL A 166 -10.44 5.19 -1.16
C VAL A 166 -11.34 4.35 -0.28
N LYS A 167 -12.30 4.98 0.39
CA LYS A 167 -13.40 4.30 1.08
C LYS A 167 -14.70 5.07 0.95
N SER A 168 -15.81 4.35 0.99
CA SER A 168 -17.13 4.97 1.14
C SER A 168 -17.36 5.41 2.58
N PRO A 169 -18.05 6.54 2.85
CA PRO A 169 -18.45 6.89 4.21
C PRO A 169 -19.49 5.93 4.81
N THR A 170 -20.22 5.18 3.97
CA THR A 170 -21.28 4.26 4.40
C THR A 170 -20.83 2.81 4.53
N GLN A 171 -19.62 2.48 4.08
CA GLN A 171 -19.11 1.11 4.07
C GLN A 171 -17.68 1.05 4.63
N PRO A 172 -17.34 0.00 5.41
CA PRO A 172 -16.02 -0.12 6.02
C PRO A 172 -14.93 -0.58 5.03
N GLN A 173 -15.29 -1.03 3.82
CA GLN A 173 -14.32 -1.55 2.86
C GLN A 173 -13.38 -0.45 2.35
N VAL A 174 -12.09 -0.78 2.32
CA VAL A 174 -11.05 0.08 1.76
C VAL A 174 -10.57 -0.52 0.44
N TYR A 175 -10.42 0.35 -0.54
CA TYR A 175 -9.95 0.01 -1.87
C TYR A 175 -8.65 0.74 -2.18
N VAL A 176 -7.77 0.11 -2.93
CA VAL A 176 -6.66 0.77 -3.62
C VAL A 176 -7.04 0.95 -5.08
N ILE A 177 -6.70 2.09 -5.66
CA ILE A 177 -6.91 2.35 -7.08
C ILE A 177 -5.66 1.93 -7.84
N ASP A 178 -5.82 1.00 -8.78
CA ASP A 178 -4.77 0.56 -9.70
C ASP A 178 -4.25 1.71 -10.57
N PRO A 179 -3.04 1.57 -11.16
CA PRO A 179 -2.53 2.44 -12.23
C PRO A 179 -3.54 2.76 -13.33
N GLU A 180 -4.35 1.76 -13.68
CA GLU A 180 -5.35 1.83 -14.74
C GLU A 180 -6.66 2.50 -14.28
N GLY A 181 -6.76 2.95 -13.02
CA GLY A 181 -7.93 3.65 -12.48
C GLY A 181 -9.04 2.74 -11.93
N TYR A 182 -8.83 1.44 -11.83
CA TYR A 182 -9.81 0.50 -11.28
C TYR A 182 -9.63 0.36 -9.77
N ARG A 183 -10.73 0.25 -9.02
CA ARG A 183 -10.67 -0.04 -7.59
C ARG A 183 -10.43 -1.54 -7.36
N ARG A 184 -9.54 -1.86 -6.43
CA ARG A 184 -9.34 -3.22 -5.90
C ARG A 184 -9.61 -3.24 -4.41
N TRP A 185 -10.49 -4.15 -4.00
CA TRP A 185 -10.80 -4.34 -2.58
C TRP A 185 -9.63 -4.99 -1.85
N ILE A 186 -9.35 -4.51 -0.64
CA ILE A 186 -8.40 -5.10 0.31
C ILE A 186 -9.19 -5.99 1.27
N PRO A 187 -9.02 -7.32 1.21
CA PRO A 187 -9.94 -8.27 1.85
C PRO A 187 -9.91 -8.22 3.38
N ASN A 188 -8.77 -7.86 3.98
CA ASN A 188 -8.63 -7.80 5.44
C ASN A 188 -7.60 -6.74 5.91
N PRO A 189 -7.68 -6.33 7.20
CA PRO A 189 -6.74 -5.38 7.80
C PRO A 189 -5.28 -5.84 7.80
N ALA A 190 -5.01 -7.15 7.94
CA ALA A 190 -3.63 -7.66 7.95
C ALA A 190 -2.92 -7.44 6.60
N THR A 191 -3.65 -7.63 5.50
CA THR A 191 -3.18 -7.32 4.14
C THR A 191 -2.94 -5.82 3.98
N TYR A 192 -3.84 -4.99 4.50
CA TYR A 192 -3.64 -3.53 4.51
C TYR A 192 -2.33 -3.15 5.21
N GLU A 193 -2.13 -3.68 6.41
CA GLU A 193 -0.96 -3.41 7.21
C GLU A 193 0.32 -3.90 6.52
N SER A 194 0.31 -5.04 5.83
CA SER A 194 1.49 -5.49 5.09
C SER A 194 1.92 -4.55 3.95
N LEU A 195 1.03 -3.69 3.45
CA LEU A 195 1.28 -2.83 2.30
C LEU A 195 1.54 -1.38 2.68
N PHE A 196 0.77 -0.82 3.61
CA PHE A 196 0.73 0.63 3.85
C PHE A 196 1.35 1.04 5.19
N ARG A 197 1.81 2.30 5.25
CA ARG A 197 2.42 2.90 6.46
C ARG A 197 1.44 3.05 7.61
N SER A 198 0.25 3.57 7.32
CA SER A 198 -0.79 3.90 8.30
C SER A 198 -2.17 3.93 7.63
N TRP A 199 -3.23 4.00 8.43
CA TRP A 199 -4.61 4.19 7.97
C TRP A 199 -4.94 5.65 7.60
N GLU A 200 -3.97 6.56 7.72
CA GLU A 200 -4.11 7.96 7.33
C GLU A 200 -4.06 8.11 5.81
N GLY A 201 -4.58 9.22 5.28
CA GLY A 201 -4.54 9.52 3.85
C GLY A 201 -5.50 8.67 2.99
N ILE A 202 -6.46 7.98 3.61
CA ILE A 202 -7.57 7.34 2.89
C ILE A 202 -8.57 8.42 2.50
N VAL A 203 -8.82 8.55 1.20
CA VAL A 203 -9.80 9.48 0.65
C VAL A 203 -11.21 8.93 0.89
N VAL A 204 -12.03 9.68 1.61
CA VAL A 204 -13.44 9.32 1.81
C VAL A 204 -14.26 9.95 0.70
N SER A 205 -14.90 9.13 -0.13
CA SER A 205 -15.73 9.61 -1.25
C SER A 205 -17.02 8.82 -1.37
N LEU A 206 -18.13 9.54 -1.56
CA LEU A 206 -19.44 8.96 -1.88
C LEU A 206 -19.44 8.28 -3.26
N GLU A 207 -18.56 8.72 -4.16
CA GLU A 207 -18.42 8.16 -5.51
C GLU A 207 -17.54 6.90 -5.54
N THR A 208 -17.09 6.36 -4.40
CA THR A 208 -16.27 5.13 -4.36
C THR A 208 -16.95 3.96 -5.06
N ASN A 209 -18.29 3.88 -4.98
CA ASN A 209 -19.12 2.86 -5.64
C ASN A 209 -19.35 3.10 -7.13
N GLN A 210 -18.89 4.23 -7.66
CA GLN A 210 -18.98 4.57 -9.07
C GLN A 210 -17.68 4.27 -9.84
N ILE A 211 -16.62 3.84 -9.15
CA ILE A 211 -15.34 3.47 -9.77
C ILE A 211 -15.39 2.00 -10.18
N ALA A 212 -15.01 1.69 -11.42
CA ALA A 212 -14.96 0.33 -11.93
C ALA A 212 -14.12 -0.57 -11.03
N GLU A 213 -14.68 -1.73 -10.65
CA GLU A 213 -14.03 -2.70 -9.78
C GLU A 213 -13.29 -3.79 -10.56
N ARG A 214 -12.14 -4.21 -10.04
CA ARG A 214 -11.41 -5.40 -10.48
C ARG A 214 -11.31 -6.43 -9.36
N ALA A 215 -10.78 -7.60 -9.73
CA ALA A 215 -10.47 -8.65 -8.78
C ALA A 215 -9.76 -8.07 -7.53
N PRO A 216 -10.22 -8.48 -6.33
CA PRO A 216 -9.64 -8.01 -5.08
C PRO A 216 -8.15 -8.36 -4.99
N LEU A 217 -7.45 -7.76 -4.03
CA LEU A 217 -6.12 -8.26 -3.67
C LEU A 217 -6.23 -9.62 -3.00
N ASP A 218 -5.24 -10.48 -3.22
CA ASP A 218 -5.09 -11.73 -2.46
C ASP A 218 -4.98 -11.46 -0.96
N ASP A 219 -5.51 -12.38 -0.16
CA ASP A 219 -5.21 -12.45 1.26
C ASP A 219 -3.69 -12.68 1.45
N GLY A 220 -3.04 -11.79 2.20
CA GLY A 220 -1.61 -11.84 2.43
C GLY A 220 -0.78 -11.20 1.31
N ALA A 221 -1.38 -10.40 0.42
CA ALA A 221 -0.61 -9.55 -0.49
C ALA A 221 0.44 -8.73 0.27
N PHE A 222 1.66 -8.63 -0.29
CA PHE A 222 2.80 -8.02 0.39
C PHE A 222 3.73 -7.29 -0.57
N LEU A 223 4.58 -6.43 0.00
CA LEU A 223 5.68 -5.79 -0.72
C LEU A 223 6.93 -6.66 -0.61
N GLY A 224 7.53 -7.00 -1.74
CA GLY A 224 8.70 -7.87 -1.84
C GLY A 224 9.85 -7.22 -2.59
N LYS A 225 11.08 -7.53 -2.20
CA LYS A 225 12.29 -7.27 -3.00
C LYS A 225 13.16 -8.51 -3.06
N ALA A 226 13.96 -8.62 -4.12
CA ALA A 226 14.97 -9.68 -4.21
C ALA A 226 16.23 -9.28 -3.41
N GLU A 227 17.00 -10.25 -2.93
CA GLU A 227 18.24 -9.99 -2.18
C GLU A 227 19.27 -9.21 -3.02
N SER A 228 19.43 -9.60 -4.29
CA SER A 228 20.42 -9.01 -5.18
C SER A 228 19.92 -7.77 -5.95
N GLN A 229 18.64 -7.39 -5.80
CA GLN A 229 18.04 -6.31 -6.58
C GLN A 229 17.35 -5.25 -5.71
N PRO A 230 17.54 -3.95 -6.04
CA PRO A 230 16.88 -2.87 -5.30
C PRO A 230 15.40 -2.68 -5.66
N HIS A 231 14.89 -3.36 -6.70
CA HIS A 231 13.52 -3.21 -7.18
C HIS A 231 12.50 -3.71 -6.15
N VAL A 232 11.47 -2.90 -5.91
CA VAL A 232 10.36 -3.22 -5.01
C VAL A 232 9.14 -3.63 -5.82
N TYR A 233 8.52 -4.74 -5.43
CA TYR A 233 7.38 -5.31 -6.13
C TYR A 233 6.19 -5.45 -5.19
N LEU A 234 4.99 -5.19 -5.71
CA LEU A 234 3.74 -5.62 -5.11
C LEU A 234 3.44 -7.05 -5.57
N VAL A 235 3.36 -8.00 -4.64
CA VAL A 235 3.01 -9.39 -4.93
C VAL A 235 1.56 -9.62 -4.54
N SER A 236 0.71 -9.90 -5.53
CA SER A 236 -0.72 -10.16 -5.35
C SER A 236 -1.29 -10.85 -6.58
N ASN A 237 -2.37 -11.62 -6.41
CA ASN A 237 -3.05 -12.40 -7.45
C ASN A 237 -2.08 -13.33 -8.20
N GLY A 238 -1.16 -13.97 -7.45
CA GLY A 238 -0.14 -14.85 -8.00
C GLY A 238 0.90 -14.19 -8.93
N MET A 239 0.95 -12.86 -9.02
CA MET A 239 1.90 -12.12 -9.86
C MET A 239 2.66 -11.05 -9.05
N LYS A 240 3.87 -10.72 -9.48
CA LYS A 240 4.65 -9.59 -8.97
C LYS A 240 4.56 -8.41 -9.93
N ARG A 241 4.29 -7.21 -9.41
CA ARG A 241 4.22 -5.96 -10.18
C ARG A 241 5.28 -5.00 -9.68
N TRP A 242 6.19 -4.58 -10.54
CA TRP A 242 7.28 -3.68 -10.16
C TRP A 242 6.76 -2.26 -9.92
N ILE A 243 7.09 -1.67 -8.78
CA ILE A 243 6.84 -0.26 -8.46
C ILE A 243 8.03 0.54 -9.03
N ILE A 244 7.78 1.27 -10.12
CA ILE A 244 8.85 1.76 -11.01
C ILE A 244 9.78 2.79 -10.38
N ASN A 245 9.29 3.63 -9.46
CA ASN A 245 10.10 4.66 -8.81
C ASN A 245 9.59 4.96 -7.39
N MET A 246 10.40 5.69 -6.61
CA MET A 246 10.07 6.05 -5.24
C MET A 246 8.89 7.03 -5.14
N GLY A 247 8.65 7.85 -6.16
CA GLY A 247 7.48 8.74 -6.22
C GLY A 247 6.16 7.98 -6.23
N VAL A 248 6.06 6.91 -7.02
CA VAL A 248 4.92 5.96 -7.03
C VAL A 248 4.78 5.28 -5.66
N PHE A 249 5.91 4.88 -5.08
CA PHE A 249 5.95 4.23 -3.78
C PHE A 249 5.38 5.12 -2.67
N ASP A 250 5.80 6.39 -2.62
CA ASP A 250 5.33 7.38 -1.66
C ASP A 250 3.88 7.81 -1.93
N LYS A 251 3.51 8.06 -3.20
CA LYS A 251 2.14 8.41 -3.61
C LYS A 251 1.14 7.31 -3.25
N GLY A 252 1.53 6.05 -3.39
CA GLY A 252 0.74 4.89 -2.96
C GLY A 252 0.76 4.64 -1.44
N TRP A 253 1.46 5.45 -0.65
CA TRP A 253 1.60 5.29 0.80
C TRP A 253 2.19 3.94 1.24
N PHE A 254 2.97 3.32 0.36
CA PHE A 254 3.61 2.04 0.64
C PHE A 254 4.70 2.18 1.70
N THR A 255 4.91 1.14 2.50
CA THR A 255 5.92 1.15 3.57
C THR A 255 7.08 0.20 3.30
N GLY A 256 8.29 0.73 3.30
CA GLY A 256 9.50 -0.08 3.19
C GLY A 256 9.77 -0.91 4.46
N ALA A 257 9.22 -0.49 5.61
CA ALA A 257 9.43 -1.14 6.90
C ALA A 257 8.78 -2.53 7.01
N ARG A 258 7.79 -2.83 6.16
CA ARG A 258 7.08 -4.14 6.13
C ARG A 258 7.38 -4.94 4.85
N MET A 259 8.37 -4.49 4.10
CA MET A 259 8.81 -5.17 2.88
C MET A 259 9.56 -6.46 3.23
N LYS A 260 9.21 -7.55 2.55
CA LYS A 260 9.86 -8.84 2.68
C LYS A 260 11.01 -8.93 1.69
N THR A 261 12.17 -9.34 2.17
CA THR A 261 13.28 -9.73 1.30
C THR A 261 13.12 -11.21 0.98
N LEU A 262 13.14 -11.56 -0.31
CA LEU A 262 13.03 -12.93 -0.80
C LEU A 262 14.33 -13.32 -1.53
N PRO A 263 14.74 -14.60 -1.46
CA PRO A 263 15.81 -15.11 -2.30
C PRO A 263 15.52 -14.85 -3.79
N ASP A 264 16.54 -14.56 -4.57
CA ASP A 264 16.38 -14.23 -6.00
C ASP A 264 15.62 -15.32 -6.78
N ALA A 265 15.85 -16.60 -6.45
CA ALA A 265 15.16 -17.74 -7.05
C ALA A 265 13.65 -17.75 -6.73
N ALA A 266 13.26 -17.45 -5.49
CA ALA A 266 11.85 -17.38 -5.10
C ALA A 266 11.15 -16.21 -5.79
N MET A 267 11.84 -15.06 -5.90
CA MET A 267 11.30 -13.91 -6.60
C MET A 267 11.16 -14.18 -8.10
N ALA A 268 12.13 -14.86 -8.72
CA ALA A 268 12.10 -15.24 -10.13
C ALA A 268 10.96 -16.21 -10.48
N ALA A 269 10.57 -17.09 -9.56
CA ALA A 269 9.48 -18.05 -9.75
C ALA A 269 8.08 -17.40 -9.86
N ILE A 270 7.89 -16.19 -9.33
CA ILE A 270 6.61 -15.48 -9.39
C ILE A 270 6.47 -14.80 -10.77
N PRO A 271 5.37 -15.05 -11.51
CA PRO A 271 5.07 -14.39 -12.79
C PRO A 271 5.11 -12.86 -12.70
N THR A 272 5.77 -12.23 -13.67
CA THR A 272 5.83 -10.76 -13.76
C THR A 272 4.56 -10.23 -14.42
N GLY A 273 3.82 -9.39 -13.70
CA GLY A 273 2.68 -8.65 -14.22
C GLY A 273 3.06 -7.26 -14.74
N PRO A 274 2.07 -6.47 -15.21
CA PRO A 274 2.28 -5.07 -15.59
C PRO A 274 2.89 -4.25 -14.46
N TYR A 275 3.69 -3.25 -14.82
CA TYR A 275 4.30 -2.34 -13.86
C TYR A 275 3.23 -1.55 -13.09
N TRP A 276 3.53 -1.24 -11.83
CA TRP A 276 2.71 -0.35 -11.02
C TRP A 276 3.20 1.09 -11.21
N SER A 277 2.48 1.87 -12.02
CA SER A 277 2.81 3.26 -12.35
C SER A 277 1.66 4.22 -12.06
N CYS A 278 1.96 5.32 -11.38
CA CYS A 278 1.11 6.49 -11.17
C CYS A 278 2.05 7.68 -10.91
#